data_AF-A0A524F2C1-F1
#
_entry.id   AF-A0A524F2C1-F1
#
_cell.length_a   1.000
_cell.length_b   1.000
_cell.length_c   1.000
_cell.angle_alpha   90.00
_cell.angle_beta   90.00
_cell.angle_gamma   90.00
#
_symmetry.space_group_name_H-M   'P 1'
#
loop_
_entity.id
_entity.type
_entity.pdbx_description
1 polymer ?
#
loop_
_entity_poly.entity_id
_entity_poly.type
_entity_poly.pdbx_seq_one_letter_code
_entity_poly.pdbx_strand_id
1 'polypeptide(L)'
;MVNIIYRHYQEGDDQQLVDLFNRAFQMNGLSVIRTSKIWHWRYFQSPGFEPEMCQIAEDLDNKKIVGAVYVNLIEKVPFNGNEYLVGDINDVSCHPNYIKRGIGTNLMKFSINYMEKKGCDISILTADYNGHARKKIYLKLGYFDVDRGYTFIQFPNLFKLMKDILASLIFFPVFFTISYLPRILNRIIIKLNPFFRDFS
;
A
#
# COMPACT_ATOMS: atom_id res chain seq x y z
N MET A 1 7.51 -7.35 24.37
CA MET A 1 6.26 -6.84 23.78
C MET A 1 6.70 -5.71 22.86
N VAL A 2 6.32 -5.71 21.57
CA VAL A 2 6.83 -4.68 20.66
C VAL A 2 6.21 -3.34 21.01
N ASN A 3 7.03 -2.34 21.29
CA ASN A 3 6.57 -1.01 21.68
C ASN A 3 6.18 -0.18 20.44
N ILE A 4 4.91 -0.28 20.05
CA ILE A 4 4.36 0.46 18.90
C ILE A 4 3.70 1.75 19.36
N ILE A 5 4.12 2.87 18.79
CA ILE A 5 3.42 4.15 18.89
C ILE A 5 2.73 4.51 17.58
N TYR A 6 1.73 5.37 17.66
CA TYR A 6 1.05 5.96 16.50
C TYR A 6 1.31 7.46 16.50
N ARG A 7 1.72 8.00 15.35
CA ARG A 7 2.04 9.41 15.17
C ARG A 7 1.75 9.86 13.75
N HIS A 8 1.94 11.14 13.50
CA HIS A 8 1.83 11.75 12.18
C HIS A 8 3.19 11.83 11.50
N TYR A 9 3.19 12.18 10.22
CA TYR A 9 4.40 12.39 9.44
C TYR A 9 5.31 13.46 10.05
N GLN A 10 6.61 13.23 9.94
CA GLN A 10 7.66 14.18 10.27
C GLN A 10 8.65 14.25 9.10
N GLU A 11 9.23 15.42 8.89
CA GLU A 11 10.24 15.59 7.84
C GLU A 11 11.40 14.59 8.04
N GLY A 12 11.75 13.87 6.97
CA GLY A 12 12.76 12.81 7.01
C GLY A 12 12.19 11.39 7.10
N ASP A 13 10.89 11.21 7.31
CA ASP A 13 10.25 9.89 7.28
C ASP A 13 10.19 9.28 5.86
N ASP A 14 10.37 10.10 4.80
CA ASP A 14 10.12 9.77 3.40
C ASP A 14 10.74 8.42 3.00
N GLN A 15 12.00 8.21 3.35
CA GLN A 15 12.73 7.01 2.96
C GLN A 15 12.17 5.74 3.64
N GLN A 16 11.83 5.82 4.93
CA GLN A 16 11.26 4.70 5.64
C GLN A 16 9.83 4.39 5.16
N LEU A 17 9.06 5.41 4.79
CA LEU A 17 7.72 5.24 4.22
C LEU A 17 7.76 4.59 2.83
N VAL A 18 8.72 4.97 2.00
CA VAL A 18 8.99 4.33 0.71
C VAL A 18 9.41 2.87 0.90
N ASP A 19 10.31 2.59 1.84
CA ASP A 19 10.77 1.23 2.13
C ASP A 19 9.64 0.36 2.67
N LEU A 20 8.78 0.91 3.54
CA LEU A 20 7.58 0.25 4.03
C LEU A 20 6.63 -0.09 2.88
N PHE A 21 6.31 0.89 2.02
CA PHE A 21 5.43 0.67 0.87
C PHE A 21 5.97 -0.46 -0.01
N ASN A 22 7.24 -0.38 -0.39
CA ASN A 22 7.87 -1.39 -1.23
C ASN A 22 7.81 -2.77 -0.55
N ARG A 23 8.11 -2.88 0.74
CA ARG A 23 8.02 -4.16 1.46
C ARG A 23 6.59 -4.69 1.57
N ALA A 24 5.60 -3.84 1.77
CA ALA A 24 4.21 -4.24 1.94
C ALA A 24 3.57 -4.68 0.61
N PHE A 25 3.86 -3.97 -0.49
CA PHE A 25 3.16 -4.17 -1.78
C PHE A 25 3.97 -4.97 -2.81
N GLN A 26 5.30 -5.03 -2.72
CA GLN A 26 6.12 -5.82 -3.67
C GLN A 26 6.13 -7.32 -3.40
N MET A 27 5.60 -7.78 -2.25
CA MET A 27 5.50 -9.22 -1.97
C MET A 27 4.73 -9.99 -3.05
N ASN A 28 3.82 -9.32 -3.76
CA ASN A 28 2.99 -9.91 -4.80
C ASN A 28 3.59 -9.76 -6.22
N GLY A 29 4.73 -9.08 -6.39
CA GLY A 29 5.46 -8.96 -7.66
C GLY A 29 4.77 -8.16 -8.77
N LEU A 30 3.63 -7.53 -8.49
CA LEU A 30 2.79 -6.82 -9.46
C LEU A 30 2.61 -5.32 -9.13
N SER A 31 3.31 -4.81 -8.12
CA SER A 31 3.19 -3.42 -7.71
C SER A 31 4.24 -2.53 -8.37
N VAL A 32 3.91 -1.25 -8.56
CA VAL A 32 4.91 -0.23 -8.93
C VAL A 32 5.93 -0.06 -7.81
N ILE A 33 7.21 0.10 -8.16
CA ILE A 33 8.25 0.45 -7.19
C ILE A 33 8.07 1.91 -6.82
N ARG A 34 8.00 2.19 -5.51
CA ARG A 34 7.98 3.56 -4.99
C ARG A 34 9.39 4.05 -4.78
N THR A 35 9.63 5.30 -5.13
CA THR A 35 10.83 6.06 -4.77
C THR A 35 10.43 7.26 -3.92
N SER A 36 11.38 7.86 -3.20
CA SER A 36 11.14 9.07 -2.40
C SER A 36 10.62 10.22 -3.25
N LYS A 37 11.12 10.38 -4.48
CA LYS A 37 10.59 11.37 -5.43
C LYS A 37 9.10 11.15 -5.76
N ILE A 38 8.70 9.91 -6.02
CA ILE A 38 7.30 9.58 -6.34
C ILE A 38 6.42 9.73 -5.10
N TRP A 39 6.90 9.31 -3.93
CA TRP A 39 6.17 9.48 -2.68
C TRP A 39 5.94 10.96 -2.36
N HIS A 40 6.99 11.77 -2.49
CA HIS A 40 6.97 13.20 -2.21
C HIS A 40 6.03 13.93 -3.18
N TRP A 41 6.11 13.64 -4.47
CA TRP A 41 5.16 14.15 -5.47
C TRP A 41 3.71 13.77 -5.16
N ARG A 42 3.46 12.50 -4.79
CA ARG A 42 2.10 12.00 -4.60
C ARG A 42 1.45 12.53 -3.32
N TYR A 43 2.19 12.61 -2.22
CA TYR A 43 1.65 12.89 -0.90
C TYR A 43 2.08 14.26 -0.36
N PHE A 44 3.38 14.47 -0.16
CA PHE A 44 3.87 15.71 0.45
C PHE A 44 3.53 16.96 -0.38
N GLN A 45 3.56 16.83 -1.71
CA GLN A 45 3.19 17.89 -2.64
C GLN A 45 1.70 17.88 -3.03
N SER A 46 0.89 17.01 -2.39
CA SER A 46 -0.55 17.01 -2.61
C SER A 46 -1.15 18.35 -2.14
N PRO A 47 -2.10 18.95 -2.88
CA PRO A 47 -2.77 20.17 -2.45
C PRO A 47 -3.39 20.00 -1.05
N GLY A 48 -3.07 20.92 -0.15
CA GLY A 48 -3.61 20.89 1.22
C GLY A 48 -2.98 19.83 2.12
N PHE A 49 -1.79 19.33 1.80
CA PHE A 49 -1.08 18.37 2.64
C PHE A 49 -0.94 18.86 4.09
N GLU A 50 -1.31 18.00 5.03
CA GLU A 50 -1.09 18.16 6.47
C GLU A 50 -0.40 16.89 7.00
N PRO A 51 0.51 16.99 8.00
CA PRO A 51 1.13 15.80 8.59
C PRO A 51 0.14 14.72 9.04
N GLU A 52 -1.03 15.12 9.54
CA GLU A 52 -2.15 14.29 9.97
C GLU A 52 -2.80 13.51 8.83
N MET A 53 -2.58 13.89 7.58
CA MET A 53 -2.99 13.08 6.43
C MET A 53 -2.19 11.78 6.35
N CYS A 54 -1.00 11.71 6.96
CA CYS A 54 -0.17 10.53 7.01
C CYS A 54 -0.17 9.95 8.43
N GLN A 55 -0.90 8.87 8.63
CA GLN A 55 -0.97 8.14 9.90
C GLN A 55 0.12 7.07 9.90
N ILE A 56 1.00 7.08 10.90
CA ILE A 56 2.19 6.23 10.99
C ILE A 56 2.14 5.38 12.26
N ALA A 57 2.53 4.11 12.13
CA ALA A 57 2.86 3.25 13.26
C ALA A 57 4.38 3.02 13.29
N GLU A 58 5.02 3.35 14.41
CA GLU A 58 6.46 3.22 14.62
C GLU A 58 6.77 2.23 15.74
N ASP A 59 7.73 1.35 15.48
CA ASP A 59 8.38 0.51 16.48
C ASP A 59 9.55 1.27 17.10
N LEU A 60 9.39 1.67 18.37
CA LEU A 60 10.41 2.45 19.10
C LEU A 60 11.66 1.65 19.43
N ASP A 61 11.53 0.34 19.63
CA ASP A 61 12.66 -0.52 19.99
C ASP A 61 13.64 -0.61 18.80
N ASN A 62 13.09 -0.64 17.58
CA ASN A 62 13.86 -0.75 16.34
C ASN A 62 13.97 0.57 15.55
N LYS A 63 13.40 1.67 16.07
CA LYS A 63 13.31 2.99 15.41
C LYS A 63 12.84 2.90 13.97
N LYS A 64 11.74 2.16 13.76
CA LYS A 64 11.29 1.75 12.43
C LYS A 64 9.82 2.02 12.20
N ILE A 65 9.51 2.62 11.06
CA ILE A 65 8.12 2.72 10.59
C ILE A 65 7.65 1.33 10.11
N VAL A 66 6.57 0.84 10.71
CA VAL A 66 6.02 -0.51 10.49
C VAL A 66 4.59 -0.52 9.99
N GLY A 67 3.94 0.64 9.88
CA GLY A 67 2.68 0.79 9.20
C GLY A 67 2.42 2.24 8.81
N ALA A 68 1.69 2.44 7.72
CA ALA A 68 1.28 3.76 7.26
C ALA A 68 -0.06 3.71 6.52
N VAL A 69 -0.86 4.77 6.65
CA VAL A 69 -2.07 5.02 5.87
C VAL A 69 -2.09 6.50 5.49
N TYR A 70 -2.54 6.81 4.27
CA TYR A 70 -2.55 8.17 3.74
C TYR A 70 -3.98 8.59 3.42
N VAL A 71 -4.37 9.79 3.84
CA VAL A 71 -5.53 10.53 3.32
C VAL A 71 -4.99 11.49 2.28
N ASN A 72 -5.00 11.10 1.00
CA ASN A 72 -4.21 11.81 -0.01
C ASN A 72 -4.84 13.13 -0.47
N LEU A 73 -6.17 13.14 -0.57
CA LEU A 73 -6.96 14.27 -1.05
C LEU A 73 -8.22 14.37 -0.20
N ILE A 74 -8.57 15.60 0.15
CA ILE A 74 -9.90 15.95 0.67
C ILE A 74 -10.45 16.99 -0.29
N GLU A 75 -11.48 16.62 -1.05
CA GLU A 75 -12.01 17.46 -2.11
C GLU A 75 -13.53 17.40 -2.20
N LYS A 76 -14.12 18.44 -2.77
CA LYS A 76 -15.55 18.52 -3.04
C LYS A 76 -15.85 17.78 -4.33
N VAL A 77 -16.66 16.72 -4.24
CA VAL A 77 -17.04 15.89 -5.37
C VAL A 77 -18.54 16.06 -5.64
N PRO A 78 -18.94 16.49 -6.86
CA PRO A 78 -20.34 16.53 -7.23
C PRO A 78 -20.86 15.11 -7.51
N PHE A 79 -21.94 14.73 -6.85
CA PHE A 79 -22.60 13.44 -7.07
C PHE A 79 -24.13 13.57 -6.97
N ASN A 80 -24.83 13.13 -8.01
CA ASN A 80 -26.29 13.16 -8.11
C ASN A 80 -26.92 14.54 -7.79
N GLY A 81 -26.31 15.62 -8.28
CA GLY A 81 -26.80 16.99 -8.07
C GLY A 81 -26.46 17.61 -6.71
N ASN A 82 -25.79 16.88 -5.81
CA ASN A 82 -25.27 17.39 -4.55
C ASN A 82 -23.74 17.48 -4.59
N GLU A 83 -23.16 18.21 -3.64
CA GLU A 83 -21.71 18.29 -3.42
C GLU A 83 -21.37 17.63 -2.08
N TYR A 84 -20.38 16.75 -2.07
CA TYR A 84 -19.92 16.05 -0.87
C TYR A 84 -18.43 16.31 -0.67
N LEU A 85 -17.99 16.53 0.57
CA LEU A 85 -16.57 16.57 0.91
C LEU A 85 -16.05 15.15 1.09
N VAL A 86 -15.17 14.71 0.19
CA VAL A 86 -14.71 13.32 0.11
C VAL A 86 -13.24 13.24 0.49
N GLY A 87 -12.90 12.32 1.40
CA GLY A 87 -11.52 11.97 1.73
C GLY A 87 -11.10 10.63 1.10
N ASP A 88 -9.97 10.62 0.39
CA ASP A 88 -9.45 9.44 -0.30
C ASP A 88 -8.30 8.75 0.47
N ILE A 89 -8.53 7.50 0.88
CA ILE A 89 -7.56 6.66 1.57
C ILE A 89 -6.69 5.89 0.58
N ASN A 90 -5.39 6.05 0.72
CA ASN A 90 -4.37 5.42 -0.11
C ASN A 90 -3.33 4.65 0.70
N ASP A 91 -2.68 3.69 0.02
CA ASP A 91 -1.47 2.99 0.45
C ASP A 91 -1.49 2.45 1.89
N VAL A 92 -2.60 1.82 2.29
CA VAL A 92 -2.73 1.12 3.57
C VAL A 92 -1.69 0.01 3.68
N SER A 93 -0.63 0.26 4.44
CA SER A 93 0.57 -0.56 4.48
C SER A 93 0.92 -0.99 5.90
N CYS A 94 1.39 -2.23 6.01
CA CYS A 94 1.93 -2.77 7.25
C CYS A 94 3.10 -3.67 6.91
N HIS A 95 4.19 -3.54 7.67
CA HIS A 95 5.38 -4.35 7.46
C HIS A 95 5.02 -5.84 7.67
N PRO A 96 5.45 -6.75 6.78
CA PRO A 96 5.02 -8.16 6.82
C PRO A 96 5.25 -8.86 8.16
N ASN A 97 6.34 -8.53 8.87
CA ASN A 97 6.66 -9.08 10.20
C ASN A 97 5.78 -8.52 11.36
N TYR A 98 4.93 -7.52 11.07
CA TYR A 98 4.10 -6.79 12.06
C TYR A 98 2.60 -6.96 11.80
N ILE A 99 2.21 -7.75 10.81
CA ILE A 99 0.80 -8.02 10.49
C ILE A 99 0.10 -8.81 11.60
N LYS A 100 -1.25 -8.85 11.53
CA LYS A 100 -2.12 -9.54 12.51
C LYS A 100 -2.02 -8.99 13.94
N ARG A 101 -1.50 -7.77 14.12
CA ARG A 101 -1.40 -7.05 15.41
C ARG A 101 -2.36 -5.86 15.54
N GLY A 102 -3.33 -5.73 14.62
CA GLY A 102 -4.29 -4.62 14.62
C GLY A 102 -3.77 -3.28 14.07
N ILE A 103 -2.48 -3.19 13.70
CA ILE A 103 -1.85 -1.94 13.23
C ILE A 103 -2.64 -1.30 12.08
N GLY A 104 -2.91 -2.03 11.00
CA GLY A 104 -3.66 -1.50 9.85
C GLY A 104 -5.08 -1.04 10.22
N THR A 105 -5.76 -1.75 11.12
CA THR A 105 -7.08 -1.36 11.62
C THR A 105 -7.02 -0.06 12.42
N ASN A 106 -6.02 0.10 13.29
CA ASN A 106 -5.87 1.31 14.10
C ASN A 106 -5.52 2.52 13.24
N LEU A 107 -4.60 2.36 12.28
CA LEU A 107 -4.27 3.42 11.32
C LEU A 107 -5.49 3.88 10.53
N MET A 108 -6.29 2.94 10.02
CA MET A 108 -7.55 3.28 9.34
C MET A 108 -8.52 4.06 10.25
N LYS A 109 -8.66 3.67 11.52
CA LYS A 109 -9.50 4.41 12.48
C LYS A 109 -8.99 5.83 12.72
N PHE A 110 -7.67 6.02 12.83
CA PHE A 110 -7.09 7.35 12.95
C PHE A 110 -7.34 8.20 11.70
N SER A 111 -7.22 7.61 10.50
CA SER A 111 -7.53 8.31 9.25
C SER A 111 -9.01 8.68 9.15
N ILE A 112 -9.94 7.78 9.52
CA ILE A 112 -11.38 8.07 9.56
C ILE A 112 -11.65 9.21 10.55
N ASN A 113 -11.08 9.17 11.75
CA ASN A 113 -11.27 10.24 12.73
C ASN A 113 -10.70 11.58 12.27
N TYR A 114 -9.59 11.58 11.53
CA TYR A 114 -9.07 12.78 10.89
C TYR A 114 -10.06 13.33 9.85
N MET A 115 -10.62 12.48 8.99
CA MET A 115 -11.63 12.88 8.00
C MET A 115 -12.92 13.41 8.67
N GLU A 116 -13.38 12.79 9.76
CA GLU A 116 -14.51 13.29 10.56
C GLU A 116 -14.23 14.71 11.09
N LYS A 117 -13.02 14.95 11.63
CA LYS A 117 -12.61 16.28 12.11
C LYS A 117 -12.52 17.33 11.00
N LYS A 118 -12.23 16.90 9.77
CA LYS A 118 -12.23 17.75 8.57
C LYS A 118 -13.63 17.97 8.00
N GLY A 119 -14.66 17.32 8.58
CA GLY A 119 -16.04 17.43 8.11
C GLY A 119 -16.28 16.70 6.79
N CYS A 120 -15.48 15.66 6.47
CA CYS A 120 -15.74 14.85 5.30
C CYS A 120 -17.06 14.10 5.44
N ASP A 121 -17.87 14.13 4.40
CA ASP A 121 -19.13 13.38 4.29
C ASP A 121 -18.87 11.92 3.92
N ILE A 122 -17.83 11.67 3.11
CA ILE A 122 -17.54 10.35 2.54
C ILE A 122 -16.04 10.05 2.67
N SER A 123 -15.72 8.81 3.07
CA SER A 123 -14.39 8.24 2.88
C SER A 123 -14.42 7.19 1.78
N ILE A 124 -13.51 7.31 0.82
CA ILE A 124 -13.36 6.34 -0.27
C ILE A 124 -11.98 5.69 -0.24
N LEU A 125 -11.89 4.51 -0.85
CA LEU A 125 -10.63 3.84 -1.14
C LEU A 125 -10.82 2.88 -2.32
N THR A 126 -9.75 2.60 -3.03
CA THR A 126 -9.69 1.53 -4.03
C THR A 126 -8.86 0.37 -3.48
N ALA A 127 -9.38 -0.86 -3.57
CA ALA A 127 -8.71 -2.05 -3.09
C ALA A 127 -8.92 -3.25 -4.02
N ASP A 128 -7.98 -4.19 -3.98
CA ASP A 128 -8.19 -5.51 -4.59
C ASP A 128 -9.40 -6.19 -3.94
N TYR A 129 -10.38 -6.55 -4.77
CA TYR A 129 -11.60 -7.23 -4.35
C TYR A 129 -11.32 -8.55 -3.62
N ASN A 130 -10.26 -9.25 -4.01
CA ASN A 130 -9.81 -10.50 -3.38
C ASN A 130 -8.78 -10.26 -2.27
N GLY A 131 -8.37 -9.01 -2.05
CA GLY A 131 -7.37 -8.62 -1.09
C GLY A 131 -7.79 -8.89 0.37
N HIS A 132 -6.84 -9.33 1.19
CA HIS A 132 -7.07 -9.64 2.61
C HIS A 132 -7.61 -8.43 3.39
N ALA A 133 -7.14 -7.23 3.08
CA ALA A 133 -7.52 -5.99 3.75
C ALA A 133 -9.02 -5.70 3.63
N ARG A 134 -9.65 -6.04 2.49
CA ARG A 134 -11.10 -5.85 2.28
C ARG A 134 -11.92 -6.55 3.35
N LYS A 135 -11.77 -7.87 3.49
CA LYS A 135 -12.56 -8.68 4.44
C LYS A 135 -12.18 -8.45 5.90
N LYS A 136 -10.92 -8.08 6.18
CA LYS A 136 -10.41 -8.03 7.56
C LYS A 136 -10.36 -6.63 8.17
N ILE A 137 -10.33 -5.59 7.34
CA ILE A 137 -10.24 -4.19 7.76
C ILE A 137 -11.44 -3.42 7.22
N TYR A 138 -11.56 -3.26 5.91
CA TYR A 138 -12.49 -2.27 5.33
C TYR A 138 -13.95 -2.59 5.63
N LEU A 139 -14.43 -3.80 5.35
CA LEU A 139 -15.82 -4.19 5.65
C LEU A 139 -16.15 -4.11 7.15
N LYS A 140 -15.16 -4.33 8.03
CA LYS A 140 -15.36 -4.24 9.48
C LYS A 140 -15.42 -2.80 10.00
N LEU A 141 -14.92 -1.84 9.22
CA LEU A 141 -14.97 -0.42 9.52
C LEU A 141 -16.16 0.28 8.85
N GLY A 142 -17.09 -0.48 8.26
CA GLY A 142 -18.31 0.05 7.67
C GLY A 142 -18.21 0.42 6.19
N TYR A 143 -17.06 0.20 5.54
CA TYR A 143 -16.99 0.31 4.08
C TYR A 143 -17.82 -0.81 3.45
N PHE A 144 -18.42 -0.52 2.30
CA PHE A 144 -19.11 -1.48 1.46
C PHE A 144 -18.65 -1.31 0.01
N ASP A 145 -18.83 -2.33 -0.82
CA ASP A 145 -18.45 -2.24 -2.23
C ASP A 145 -19.48 -1.42 -2.99
N VAL A 146 -19.01 -0.43 -3.75
CA VAL A 146 -19.86 0.37 -4.65
C VAL A 146 -19.77 -0.13 -6.08
N ASP A 147 -18.56 -0.40 -6.58
CA ASP A 147 -18.34 -0.89 -7.94
C ASP A 147 -17.05 -1.70 -8.05
N ARG A 148 -16.91 -2.47 -9.14
CA ARG A 148 -15.67 -3.13 -9.56
C ARG A 148 -15.16 -2.43 -10.82
N GLY A 149 -14.19 -1.55 -10.66
CA GLY A 149 -13.56 -0.87 -11.79
C GLY A 149 -12.92 -1.86 -12.77
N TYR A 150 -13.12 -1.64 -14.07
CA TYR A 150 -12.34 -2.30 -15.10
C TYR A 150 -11.03 -1.53 -15.30
N THR A 151 -9.90 -2.23 -15.25
CA THR A 151 -8.62 -1.66 -15.65
C THR A 151 -8.39 -1.94 -17.13
N PHE A 152 -8.41 -0.88 -17.95
CA PHE A 152 -8.06 -0.96 -19.36
C PHE A 152 -6.58 -0.60 -19.53
N ILE A 153 -5.81 -1.46 -20.21
CA ILE A 153 -4.40 -1.24 -20.48
C ILE A 153 -4.23 -1.17 -22.00
N GLN A 154 -3.71 -0.04 -22.50
CA GLN A 154 -3.33 0.14 -23.89
C GLN A 154 -1.80 0.30 -23.98
N PHE A 155 -1.20 -0.29 -25.02
CA PHE A 155 0.22 -0.18 -25.32
C PHE A 155 0.43 0.65 -26.59
N PRO A 156 0.27 1.99 -26.54
CA PRO A 156 0.30 2.84 -27.73
C PRO A 156 1.66 2.85 -28.44
N ASN A 157 2.74 2.43 -27.77
CA ASN A 157 4.07 2.30 -28.36
C ASN A 157 4.73 0.98 -27.98
N LEU A 158 4.25 -0.11 -28.57
CA LEU A 158 4.73 -1.47 -28.31
C LEU A 158 6.22 -1.64 -28.63
N PHE A 159 6.72 -1.00 -29.69
CA PHE A 159 8.12 -1.10 -30.11
C PHE A 159 9.09 -0.50 -29.09
N LYS A 160 8.73 0.63 -28.46
CA LYS A 160 9.53 1.20 -27.37
C LYS A 160 9.61 0.24 -26.18
N LEU A 161 8.48 -0.38 -25.82
CA LEU A 161 8.43 -1.39 -24.76
C LEU A 161 9.30 -2.61 -25.08
N MET A 162 9.23 -3.10 -26.31
CA MET A 162 10.04 -4.24 -26.76
C MET A 162 11.54 -3.93 -26.76
N LYS A 163 11.93 -2.70 -27.09
CA LYS A 163 13.34 -2.27 -27.05
C LYS A 163 13.91 -2.34 -25.62
N ASP A 164 13.11 -1.92 -24.64
CA ASP A 164 13.50 -1.97 -23.22
C ASP A 164 13.49 -3.42 -22.68
N ILE A 165 12.61 -4.28 -23.19
CA ILE A 165 12.60 -5.73 -22.89
C ILE A 165 13.85 -6.41 -23.49
N LEU A 166 14.21 -6.11 -24.74
CA LEU A 166 15.43 -6.62 -25.38
C LEU A 166 16.71 -6.15 -24.67
N ALA A 167 16.76 -4.90 -24.22
CA ALA A 167 17.85 -4.38 -23.41
C ALA A 167 17.93 -5.06 -22.03
N SER A 168 16.79 -5.41 -21.42
CA SER A 168 16.73 -6.12 -20.14
C SER A 168 16.91 -7.64 -20.25
N LEU A 169 16.70 -8.24 -21.42
CA LEU A 169 16.99 -9.66 -21.70
C LEU A 169 18.47 -10.00 -21.49
N ILE A 170 19.38 -9.04 -21.67
CA ILE A 170 20.81 -9.21 -21.37
C ILE A 170 21.04 -9.44 -19.85
N PHE A 171 20.19 -8.87 -19.01
CA PHE A 171 20.23 -9.04 -17.55
C PHE A 171 19.30 -10.15 -17.05
N PHE A 172 18.45 -10.73 -17.91
CA PHE A 172 17.53 -11.81 -17.55
C PHE A 172 18.23 -13.00 -16.87
N PRO A 173 19.42 -13.48 -17.31
CA PRO A 173 20.13 -14.54 -16.62
C PRO A 173 20.51 -14.16 -15.17
N VAL A 174 20.88 -12.90 -14.94
CA VAL A 174 21.27 -12.37 -13.62
C VAL A 174 20.05 -12.24 -12.71
N PHE A 175 18.94 -11.68 -13.19
CA PHE A 175 17.70 -11.58 -12.42
C PHE A 175 17.08 -12.97 -12.15
N PHE A 176 17.15 -13.88 -13.12
CA PHE A 176 16.67 -15.24 -12.95
C PHE A 176 17.49 -15.98 -11.88
N THR A 177 18.82 -15.94 -11.96
CA THR A 177 19.71 -16.64 -11.02
C THR A 177 19.69 -16.05 -9.60
N ILE A 178 19.67 -14.73 -9.45
CA ILE A 178 19.72 -14.08 -8.13
C ILE A 178 18.34 -14.04 -7.46
N SER A 179 17.27 -13.85 -8.23
CA SER A 179 15.98 -13.45 -7.67
C SER A 179 14.91 -14.54 -7.78
N TYR A 180 14.79 -15.19 -8.93
CA TYR A 180 13.70 -16.14 -9.20
C TYR A 180 14.09 -17.58 -8.87
N LEU A 181 15.32 -18.00 -9.16
CA LEU A 181 15.82 -19.35 -8.90
C LEU A 181 15.79 -19.70 -7.40
N PRO A 182 16.25 -18.84 -6.46
CA PRO A 182 16.18 -19.16 -5.03
C PRO A 182 14.74 -19.24 -4.53
N ARG A 183 13.83 -18.43 -5.09
CA ARG A 183 12.40 -18.45 -4.75
C ARG A 183 11.70 -19.71 -5.27
N ILE A 184 12.04 -20.17 -6.48
CA ILE A 184 11.54 -21.43 -7.03
C ILE A 184 12.03 -22.61 -6.21
N LEU A 185 13.32 -22.63 -5.87
CA LEU A 185 13.91 -23.67 -5.01
C LEU A 185 13.26 -23.69 -3.63
N ASN A 186 13.08 -22.54 -2.98
CA ASN A 186 12.37 -22.45 -1.70
C ASN A 186 10.91 -22.92 -1.80
N ARG A 187 10.20 -22.60 -2.89
CA ARG A 187 8.82 -23.10 -3.09
C ARG A 187 8.78 -24.62 -3.25
N ILE A 188 9.75 -25.21 -3.95
CA ILE A 188 9.85 -26.66 -4.11
C ILE A 188 10.19 -27.30 -2.75
N ILE A 189 11.15 -26.75 -2.00
CA ILE A 189 11.52 -27.22 -0.66
C ILE A 189 10.32 -27.18 0.29
N ILE A 190 9.54 -26.09 0.28
CA ILE A 190 8.34 -25.96 1.11
C ILE A 190 7.27 -26.98 0.71
N LYS A 191 7.03 -27.21 -0.59
CA LYS A 191 6.04 -28.20 -1.06
C LYS A 191 6.43 -29.65 -0.78
N LEU A 192 7.73 -29.94 -0.77
CA LEU A 192 8.25 -31.27 -0.48
C LEU A 192 8.39 -31.54 1.03
N ASN A 193 8.39 -30.49 1.86
CA ASN A 193 8.48 -30.61 3.30
C ASN A 193 7.11 -31.05 3.89
N PRO A 194 7.03 -32.23 4.54
CA PRO A 194 5.78 -32.78 5.05
C PRO A 194 5.06 -31.85 6.04
N PHE A 195 5.81 -31.00 6.75
CA PHE A 195 5.28 -30.05 7.73
C PHE A 195 4.32 -29.00 7.14
N PHE A 196 4.43 -28.71 5.84
CA PHE A 196 3.61 -27.71 5.16
C PHE A 196 2.50 -28.30 4.27
N ARG A 197 2.30 -29.63 4.27
CA ARG A 197 1.25 -30.29 3.45
C ARG A 197 -0.18 -29.97 3.90
N ASP A 198 -0.39 -29.64 5.16
CA ASP A 198 -1.74 -29.41 5.74
C ASP A 198 -2.21 -27.95 5.65
N PHE A 199 -1.43 -27.07 5.01
CA PHE A 199 -1.79 -25.68 4.77
C PHE A 199 -2.12 -25.45 3.28
N SER A 200 -3.29 -25.93 2.85
CA SER A 200 -3.92 -25.57 1.56
C SER A 200 -5.35 -25.12 1.78
#